data_AF-A0A5Q8CJT4-F1
#
_entry.id   AF-A0A5Q8CJT4-F1
#
_cell.length_a   1.000
_cell.length_b   1.000
_cell.length_c   1.000
_cell.angle_alpha   90.00
_cell.angle_beta   90.00
_cell.angle_gamma   90.00
#
_symmetry.space_group_name_H-M   'P 1'
#
loop_
_entity.id
_entity.type
_entity.pdbx_description
1 polymer ?
#
loop_
_entity_poly.entity_id
_entity_poly.type
_entity_poly.pdbx_seq_one_letter_code
_entity_poly.pdbx_strand_id
1 'polypeptide(L)'
;MADGAGKARRAGARTAGAKAEPAAAPIARRSKKTLGDDFAAALRADFRAHGAGVIAAVRAEKPDQYLKVVLTMLPKEFSQGLDANQNSLGQLSDEEIRSRIRCLEARLRPFVDDGDLFGAARGGGPTPST
;
A
#
# COMPACT_ATOMS: atom_id res chain seq x y z
N MET A 1 -27.09 66.35 -66.22
CA MET A 1 -26.61 65.07 -65.66
C MET A 1 -25.21 64.84 -66.25
N ALA A 2 -24.18 65.62 -65.92
CA ALA A 2 -23.44 65.77 -64.66
C ALA A 2 -22.44 64.63 -64.41
N ASP A 3 -21.17 65.04 -64.32
CA ASP A 3 -20.00 64.37 -63.71
C ASP A 3 -19.40 63.12 -64.39
N GLY A 4 -18.09 62.95 -64.48
CA GLY A 4 -16.99 63.69 -63.87
C GLY A 4 -15.65 63.02 -64.22
N ALA A 5 -14.62 63.85 -64.36
CA ALA A 5 -13.30 63.50 -64.87
C ALA A 5 -12.51 62.53 -63.97
N GLY A 6 -11.85 61.55 -64.60
CA GLY A 6 -10.87 60.68 -63.96
C GLY A 6 -9.61 61.45 -63.54
N LYS A 7 -9.35 61.52 -62.23
CA LYS A 7 -8.06 61.95 -61.67
C LYS A 7 -7.81 61.25 -60.34
N ALA A 8 -7.23 60.06 -60.38
CA ALA A 8 -6.72 59.39 -59.17
C ALA A 8 -5.33 59.94 -58.81
N ARG A 9 -5.21 60.34 -57.56
CA ARG A 9 -4.10 61.08 -56.93
C ARG A 9 -2.95 60.14 -56.55
N ARG A 10 -1.73 60.68 -56.60
CA ARG A 10 -0.51 60.11 -56.00
C ARG A 10 -0.49 60.32 -54.47
N ALA A 11 0.08 59.35 -53.74
CA ALA A 11 0.91 59.44 -52.51
C ALA A 11 0.88 58.02 -51.89
N GLY A 12 2.00 57.29 -51.72
CA GLY A 12 3.14 57.63 -50.88
C GLY A 12 2.85 57.20 -49.43
N ALA A 13 3.83 56.53 -48.78
CA ALA A 13 3.86 56.08 -47.36
C ALA A 13 3.60 54.56 -47.20
N ARG A 14 4.41 53.72 -46.52
CA ARG A 14 5.54 53.90 -45.59
C ARG A 14 6.42 52.65 -45.61
N THR A 15 7.73 52.84 -45.62
CA THR A 15 8.71 51.90 -45.08
C THR A 15 8.62 51.89 -43.55
N ALA A 16 8.53 50.72 -42.93
CA ALA A 16 9.03 50.51 -41.56
C ALA A 16 9.25 49.00 -41.37
N GLY A 17 10.48 48.55 -41.61
CA GLY A 17 10.94 47.24 -41.19
C GLY A 17 10.93 47.18 -39.66
N ALA A 18 9.93 46.51 -39.10
CA ALA A 18 9.90 46.21 -37.67
C ALA A 18 10.96 45.16 -37.37
N LYS A 19 11.99 45.57 -36.63
CA LYS A 19 12.98 44.71 -36.00
C LYS A 19 12.24 43.65 -35.16
N ALA A 20 12.39 42.38 -35.51
CA ALA A 20 11.90 41.28 -34.68
C ALA A 20 12.69 41.25 -33.36
N GLU A 21 11.98 41.40 -32.26
CA GLU A 21 12.48 41.25 -30.89
C GLU A 21 12.63 39.75 -30.57
N PRO A 22 13.68 39.31 -29.85
CA PRO A 22 13.90 37.89 -29.61
C PRO A 22 12.87 37.40 -28.58
N ALA A 23 12.11 36.35 -28.96
CA ALA A 23 11.18 35.69 -28.07
C ALA A 23 11.89 35.21 -26.81
N ALA A 24 11.44 35.70 -25.65
CA ALA A 24 11.95 35.33 -24.35
C ALA A 24 11.88 33.81 -24.17
N ALA A 25 13.01 33.19 -23.80
CA ALA A 25 13.09 31.79 -23.42
C ALA A 25 12.10 31.48 -22.28
N PRO A 26 11.49 30.28 -22.22
CA PRO A 26 10.56 29.94 -21.16
C PRO A 26 11.30 30.00 -19.82
N ILE A 27 10.86 30.90 -18.95
CA ILE A 27 11.36 30.98 -17.58
C ILE A 27 11.02 29.64 -16.92
N ALA A 28 12.04 28.78 -16.75
CA ALA A 28 11.91 27.55 -15.98
C ALA A 28 11.39 27.95 -14.61
N ARG A 29 10.15 27.54 -14.29
CA ARG A 29 9.55 27.72 -12.97
C ARG A 29 10.44 26.98 -11.99
N ARG A 30 11.35 27.69 -11.33
CA ARG A 30 12.08 27.20 -10.16
C ARG A 30 11.01 26.79 -9.15
N SER A 31 10.76 25.49 -9.03
CA SER A 31 10.02 24.92 -7.91
C SER A 31 10.70 25.43 -6.65
N LYS A 32 10.05 26.34 -5.93
CA LYS A 32 10.54 26.82 -4.65
C LYS A 32 10.71 25.59 -3.77
N LYS A 33 11.95 25.30 -3.35
CA LYS A 33 12.21 24.25 -2.38
C LYS A 33 11.31 24.49 -1.17
N THR A 34 10.53 23.50 -0.84
CA THR A 34 9.60 23.57 0.29
C THR A 34 10.34 23.18 1.55
N LEU A 35 9.86 23.64 2.71
CA LEU A 35 10.35 23.18 4.00
C LEU A 35 10.31 21.64 4.12
N GLY A 36 9.32 21.01 3.47
CA GLY A 36 9.22 19.55 3.39
C GLY A 36 10.37 18.90 2.63
N ASP A 37 10.85 19.52 1.55
CA ASP A 37 12.00 19.02 0.79
C ASP A 37 13.29 19.10 1.59
N ASP A 38 13.49 20.20 2.32
CA ASP A 38 14.67 20.41 3.16
C ASP A 38 14.66 19.45 4.37
N PHE A 39 13.49 19.21 4.97
CA PHE A 39 13.34 18.19 6.02
C PHE A 39 13.65 16.77 5.50
N ALA A 40 13.12 16.40 4.34
CA ALA A 40 13.39 15.09 3.74
C ALA A 40 14.87 14.91 3.37
N ALA A 41 15.54 15.99 2.94
CA ALA A 41 16.98 15.98 2.68
C ALA A 41 17.79 15.79 3.97
N ALA A 42 17.44 16.52 5.04
CA ALA A 42 18.08 16.38 6.35
C ALA A 42 17.90 14.97 6.92
N LEU A 43 16.67 14.43 6.87
CA LEU A 43 16.38 13.08 7.35
C LEU A 43 17.17 12.02 6.58
N ARG A 44 17.31 12.15 5.26
CA ARG A 44 18.16 11.25 4.47
C ARG A 44 19.63 11.35 4.84
N ALA A 45 20.13 12.56 5.11
CA ALA A 45 21.53 12.76 5.50
C ALA A 45 21.81 12.10 6.86
N ASP A 46 20.91 12.29 7.83
CA ASP A 46 20.97 11.66 9.14
C ASP A 46 20.95 10.12 9.03
N PHE A 47 20.01 9.57 8.25
CA PHE A 47 19.97 8.12 8.02
C PHE A 47 21.23 7.57 7.35
N ARG A 48 21.88 8.33 6.46
CA ARG A 48 23.15 7.92 5.84
C ARG A 48 24.30 7.92 6.84
N ALA A 49 24.35 8.91 7.73
CA ALA A 49 25.42 9.05 8.71
C ALA A 49 25.26 8.09 9.90
N HIS A 50 24.03 7.89 10.38
CA HIS A 50 23.76 7.22 11.66
C HIS A 50 22.84 6.00 11.55
N GLY A 51 22.12 5.84 10.44
CA GLY A 51 21.08 4.82 10.32
C GLY A 51 21.58 3.39 10.54
N ALA A 52 22.76 3.05 10.03
CA ALA A 52 23.34 1.71 10.24
C ALA A 52 23.61 1.41 11.73
N GLY A 53 24.12 2.39 12.47
CA GLY A 53 24.37 2.28 13.90
C GLY A 53 23.08 2.13 14.70
N VAL A 54 22.07 2.94 14.41
CA VAL A 54 20.76 2.86 15.07
C VAL A 54 20.08 1.52 14.76
N ILE A 55 20.11 1.05 13.52
CA ILE A 55 19.56 -0.26 13.14
C ILE A 55 20.26 -1.39 13.91
N ALA A 56 21.58 -1.34 14.04
CA ALA A 56 22.35 -2.33 14.80
C ALA A 56 21.98 -2.31 16.29
N ALA A 57 21.89 -1.11 16.90
CA ALA A 57 21.51 -0.95 18.30
C ALA A 57 20.09 -1.48 18.56
N VAL A 58 19.10 -1.11 17.73
CA VAL A 58 17.72 -1.59 17.89
C VAL A 58 17.63 -3.10 17.69
N ARG A 59 18.40 -3.68 16.75
CA ARG A 59 18.47 -5.13 16.57
C ARG A 59 19.00 -5.85 17.81
N ALA A 60 19.96 -5.25 18.52
CA ALA A 60 20.54 -5.84 19.72
C ALA A 60 19.65 -5.63 20.97
N GLU A 61 19.11 -4.44 21.15
CA GLU A 61 18.36 -4.06 22.36
C GLU A 61 16.88 -4.45 22.31
N LYS A 62 16.24 -4.34 21.13
CA LYS A 62 14.80 -4.53 20.92
C LYS A 62 14.52 -5.24 19.59
N PRO A 63 14.94 -6.51 19.46
CA PRO A 63 14.82 -7.26 18.21
C PRO A 63 13.37 -7.38 17.72
N ASP A 64 12.41 -7.55 18.63
CA ASP A 64 10.97 -7.62 18.30
C ASP A 64 10.45 -6.31 17.68
N GLN A 65 10.89 -5.15 18.18
CA GLN A 65 10.52 -3.87 17.60
C GLN A 65 11.16 -3.67 16.21
N TYR A 66 12.41 -4.10 16.04
CA TYR A 66 13.08 -4.08 14.74
C TYR A 66 12.30 -4.90 13.70
N LEU A 67 11.92 -6.14 14.03
CA LEU A 67 11.17 -7.01 13.12
C LEU A 67 9.79 -6.45 12.78
N LYS A 68 9.10 -5.79 13.71
CA LYS A 68 7.83 -5.09 13.42
C LYS A 68 8.00 -3.97 12.39
N VAL A 69 9.05 -3.16 12.52
CA VAL A 69 9.35 -2.08 11.55
C VAL A 69 9.72 -2.67 10.18
N VAL A 70 10.47 -3.77 10.15
CA VAL A 70 10.77 -4.47 8.88
C VAL A 70 9.48 -4.98 8.24
N LEU A 71 8.57 -5.55 9.03
CA LEU A 71 7.30 -6.06 8.54
C LEU A 71 6.41 -4.95 7.94
N THR A 72 6.40 -3.73 8.50
CA THR A 72 5.59 -2.61 7.96
C THR A 72 6.15 -2.03 6.67
N MET A 73 7.43 -2.28 6.35
CA MET A 73 8.06 -1.87 5.09
C MET A 73 7.80 -2.88 3.96
N LEU A 74 7.41 -4.11 4.28
CA LEU A 74 7.07 -5.10 3.28
C LEU A 74 5.70 -4.76 2.65
N PRO A 75 5.52 -5.01 1.33
CA PRO A 75 4.20 -4.90 0.71
C PRO A 75 3.19 -5.80 1.43
N LYS A 76 1.94 -5.35 1.52
CA LYS A 76 0.87 -6.01 2.28
C LYS A 76 0.65 -7.48 1.90
N GLU A 77 0.92 -7.84 0.64
CA GLU A 77 0.78 -9.22 0.16
C GLU A 77 1.80 -10.17 0.79
N PHE A 78 2.93 -9.66 1.29
CA PHE A 78 3.89 -10.42 2.08
C PHE A 78 3.52 -10.45 3.58
N SER A 79 2.75 -9.46 4.05
CA SER A 79 2.29 -9.35 5.43
C SER A 79 1.08 -10.25 5.74
N GLN A 80 0.24 -10.52 4.73
CA GLN A 80 -0.98 -11.35 4.86
C GLN A 80 -0.71 -12.80 5.28
N GLY A 81 0.52 -13.31 5.26
CA GLY A 81 0.86 -14.64 5.81
C GLY A 81 1.50 -14.60 7.21
N LEU A 82 1.90 -13.41 7.67
CA LEU A 82 2.74 -13.20 8.85
C LEU A 82 2.02 -12.50 10.00
N ASP A 83 0.75 -12.12 9.79
CA ASP A 83 -0.10 -11.68 10.88
C ASP A 83 -0.21 -12.83 11.90
N ALA A 84 0.60 -12.76 12.97
CA ALA A 84 0.37 -13.54 14.18
C ALA A 84 -1.06 -13.30 14.76
N ASN A 85 -1.73 -12.26 14.27
CA ASN A 85 -3.11 -11.90 14.58
C ASN A 85 -4.15 -12.54 13.64
N GLN A 86 -3.73 -13.28 12.61
CA GLN A 86 -4.63 -14.15 11.83
C GLN A 86 -4.94 -15.47 12.53
N ASN A 87 -4.43 -15.69 13.75
CA ASN A 87 -5.18 -16.51 14.68
C ASN A 87 -6.41 -15.73 15.18
N SER A 88 -7.33 -15.43 14.24
CA SER A 88 -8.61 -14.78 14.51
C SER A 88 -9.42 -15.55 15.56
N LEU A 89 -9.08 -16.83 15.84
CA LEU A 89 -9.67 -17.63 16.91
C LEU A 89 -9.42 -17.06 18.30
N GLY A 90 -8.27 -16.38 18.52
CA GLY A 90 -7.93 -15.78 19.81
C GLY A 90 -8.74 -14.51 20.15
N GLN A 91 -9.45 -13.94 19.17
CA GLN A 91 -10.32 -12.78 19.34
C GLN A 91 -11.81 -13.14 19.33
N LEU A 92 -12.16 -14.41 19.11
CA LEU A 92 -13.55 -14.85 19.13
C LEU A 92 -14.05 -14.95 20.56
N SER A 93 -15.26 -14.48 20.82
CA SER A 93 -15.95 -14.81 22.06
C SER A 93 -16.33 -16.30 22.12
N ASP A 94 -16.54 -16.82 23.32
CA ASP A 94 -16.99 -18.20 23.53
C ASP A 94 -18.29 -18.53 22.77
N GLU A 95 -19.17 -17.54 22.56
CA GLU A 95 -20.40 -17.73 21.78
C GLU A 95 -20.11 -17.83 20.28
N GLU A 96 -19.22 -16.99 19.74
CA GLU A 96 -18.80 -17.08 18.35
C GLU A 96 -18.07 -18.38 18.06
N ILE A 97 -17.24 -18.85 19.00
CA ILE A 97 -16.58 -20.16 18.92
C ILE A 97 -17.63 -21.27 18.88
N ARG A 98 -18.60 -21.29 19.81
CA ARG A 98 -19.67 -22.30 19.83
C ARG A 98 -20.54 -22.27 18.57
N SER A 99 -20.85 -21.09 18.06
CA SER A 99 -21.59 -20.93 16.80
C SER A 99 -20.83 -21.54 15.62
N ARG A 100 -19.52 -21.29 15.54
CA ARG A 100 -18.66 -21.81 14.47
C ARG A 100 -18.50 -23.32 14.54
N ILE A 101 -18.36 -23.89 15.73
CA ILE A 101 -18.32 -25.35 15.94
C ILE A 101 -19.60 -25.99 15.40
N ARG A 102 -20.79 -25.49 15.79
CA ARG A 102 -22.08 -26.03 15.30
C ARG A 102 -22.22 -25.95 13.78
N CYS A 103 -21.75 -24.86 13.17
CA CYS A 103 -21.75 -24.71 11.71
C CYS A 103 -20.84 -25.73 11.02
N LEU A 104 -19.65 -25.96 11.59
CA LEU A 104 -18.71 -26.95 11.09
C LEU A 104 -19.25 -28.39 11.25
N GLU A 105 -19.82 -28.71 12.40
CA GLU A 105 -20.48 -30.00 12.65
C GLU A 105 -21.58 -30.27 11.61
N ALA A 106 -22.45 -29.29 11.34
CA ALA A 106 -23.51 -29.44 10.35
C ALA A 106 -22.96 -29.69 8.93
N ARG A 107 -21.83 -29.07 8.59
CA ARG A 107 -21.18 -29.23 7.28
C ARG A 107 -20.41 -30.55 7.15
N LEU A 108 -19.85 -31.04 8.26
CA LEU A 108 -19.10 -32.29 8.30
C LEU A 108 -19.98 -33.51 8.50
N ARG A 109 -21.16 -33.34 9.11
CA ARG A 109 -22.11 -34.41 9.41
C ARG A 109 -22.40 -35.38 8.25
N PRO A 110 -22.60 -34.92 7.00
CA PRO A 110 -22.79 -35.82 5.86
C PRO A 110 -21.59 -36.75 5.57
N PHE A 111 -20.39 -36.41 6.05
CA PHE A 111 -19.17 -37.20 5.87
C PHE A 111 -18.83 -38.06 7.10
N VAL A 112 -19.51 -37.83 8.24
CA VAL A 112 -19.29 -38.53 9.50
C VAL A 112 -20.38 -39.59 9.75
N ASP A 113 -21.61 -39.32 9.31
CA ASP A 113 -22.74 -40.24 9.47
C ASP A 113 -22.62 -41.51 8.58
N ASP A 114 -21.73 -41.51 7.58
CA ASP A 114 -21.38 -42.70 6.77
C ASP A 114 -20.30 -43.59 7.44
N GLY A 115 -19.91 -43.24 8.67
CA GLY A 115 -18.90 -43.92 9.45
C GLY A 115 -19.40 -45.17 10.18
N ASP A 116 -19.67 -46.23 9.44
CA ASP A 116 -19.43 -47.63 9.86
C ASP A 116 -17.90 -47.90 10.09
N LEU A 117 -17.17 -46.88 10.57
CA LEU A 117 -15.73 -46.86 10.83
C LEU A 117 -15.39 -47.18 12.29
N PHE A 118 -16.38 -47.51 13.13
CA PHE A 118 -16.18 -48.21 14.40
C PHE A 118 -16.28 -49.73 14.21
N GLY A 119 -15.58 -50.25 13.21
CA GLY A 119 -15.33 -51.67 13.05
C GLY A 119 -14.34 -52.17 14.10
N ALA A 120 -14.82 -53.02 15.01
CA ALA A 120 -14.06 -54.02 15.76
C ALA A 120 -13.01 -53.52 16.80
N ALA A 121 -13.49 -52.96 17.90
CA ALA A 121 -12.84 -53.12 19.20
C ALA A 121 -13.87 -53.56 20.27
N ARG A 122 -14.50 -54.72 20.05
CA ARG A 122 -15.22 -55.43 21.13
C ARG A 122 -14.18 -55.95 22.12
N GLY A 123 -13.86 -55.14 23.11
CA GLY A 123 -13.16 -55.58 24.32
C GLY A 123 -14.07 -56.51 25.11
N GLY A 124 -14.01 -57.81 24.81
CA GLY A 124 -14.56 -58.86 25.66
C GLY A 124 -13.71 -58.98 26.93
N GLY A 125 -14.03 -58.20 27.96
CA GLY A 125 -13.54 -58.44 29.31
C GLY A 125 -14.32 -59.58 29.96
N PRO A 126 -13.66 -60.55 30.63
CA PRO A 126 -14.34 -61.64 31.30
C PRO A 126 -15.19 -61.11 32.48
N THR A 127 -16.45 -61.52 32.55
CA THR A 127 -17.31 -61.26 33.71
C THR A 127 -16.79 -62.03 34.93
N PRO A 128 -16.70 -61.40 36.12
CA PRO A 128 -16.32 -62.11 37.34
C PRO A 128 -17.45 -63.07 37.74
N SER A 129 -17.14 -64.35 37.82
CA SER A 129 -17.99 -65.36 38.46
C SER A 129 -17.87 -65.23 39.98
N THR A 130 -19.01 -65.12 40.64
CA THR A 130 -19.20 -65.44 42.08
C THR A 130 -19.48 -66.94 42.21
#